data_AF-H6QU76-F1
#
_entry.id   AF-H6QU76-F1
#
_cell.length_a   1.000
_cell.length_b   1.000
_cell.length_c   1.000
_cell.angle_alpha   90.00
_cell.angle_beta   90.00
_cell.angle_gamma   90.00
#
_symmetry.space_group_name_H-M   'P 1'
#
loop_
_entity.id
_entity.type
_entity.pdbx_description
1 polymer ?
#
loop_
_entity_poly.entity_id
_entity_poly.type
_entity_poly.pdbx_seq_one_letter_code
_entity_poly.pdbx_strand_id
1 'polypeptide(L)' 'MPSTQNILASLPLAPPESIFQLAAAYKADQFQEKVDLGVGAYRVDCGKRWVLPVVKTREFSEDEILDREYQPITA' A
#
# COMPACT_ATOMS: atom_id res chain seq x y z
N MET A 1 -39.47 -6.79 8.68
CA MET A 1 -38.00 -6.87 8.52
C MET A 1 -37.40 -5.87 9.50
N PRO A 2 -36.72 -6.29 10.58
CA PRO A 2 -36.07 -5.32 11.47
C PRO A 2 -34.95 -4.63 10.68
N SER A 3 -34.96 -3.29 10.70
CA SER A 3 -33.92 -2.45 10.13
C SER A 3 -32.61 -2.73 10.87
N THR A 4 -31.60 -3.25 10.17
CA THR A 4 -30.26 -3.43 10.74
C THR A 4 -29.65 -2.04 10.95
N GLN A 5 -29.61 -1.58 12.20
CA GLN A 5 -28.94 -0.34 12.55
C GLN A 5 -27.44 -0.48 12.29
N ASN A 6 -26.89 0.45 11.50
CA ASN A 6 -25.46 0.52 11.26
C ASN A 6 -24.76 1.12 12.50
N ILE A 7 -24.23 0.25 13.35
CA ILE A 7 -23.56 0.61 14.60
C ILE A 7 -22.26 1.41 14.41
N LEU A 8 -21.74 1.48 13.18
CA LEU A 8 -20.49 2.19 12.85
C LEU A 8 -20.75 3.61 12.32
N ALA A 9 -22.01 4.02 12.14
CA ALA A 9 -22.36 5.29 11.52
C ALA A 9 -21.85 6.54 12.28
N SER A 10 -21.63 6.42 13.58
CA SER A 10 -21.11 7.50 14.44
C SER A 10 -19.61 7.39 14.71
N LEU A 11 -18.91 6.42 14.12
CA LEU A 11 -17.48 6.24 14.35
C LEU A 11 -16.71 7.37 13.64
N PRO A 12 -15.98 8.23 14.37
CA PRO A 12 -15.16 9.26 13.74
C PRO A 12 -14.02 8.62 12.95
N LEU A 13 -13.68 9.24 11.83
CA LEU A 13 -12.54 8.79 11.02
C LEU A 13 -11.24 8.99 11.78
N ALA A 14 -10.35 8.00 11.73
CA ALA A 14 -9.01 8.12 12.29
C ALA A 14 -8.22 9.21 11.56
N PRO A 15 -7.36 9.97 12.27
CA PRO A 15 -6.50 10.95 11.62
C PRO A 15 -5.56 10.25 10.63
N PRO A 16 -5.27 10.87 9.47
CA PRO A 16 -4.37 10.28 8.48
C PRO A 16 -2.96 10.14 9.04
N GLU A 17 -2.38 8.95 8.86
CA GLU A 17 -1.07 8.59 9.41
C GLU A 17 0.07 9.15 8.53
N SER A 18 1.17 9.58 9.16
CA SER A 18 2.22 10.38 8.52
C SER A 18 3.02 9.63 7.45
N ILE A 19 3.23 8.32 7.60
CA ILE A 19 3.92 7.47 6.62
C ILE A 19 3.08 7.38 5.34
N PHE A 20 1.75 7.24 5.46
CA PHE A 20 0.87 7.21 4.29
C PHE A 20 0.79 8.56 3.57
N GLN A 21 0.80 9.66 4.32
CA GLN A 21 0.86 11.01 3.72
C GLN A 21 2.16 11.22 2.94
N LEU A 22 3.30 10.79 3.50
CA LEU A 22 4.59 10.87 2.83
C LEU A 22 4.62 10.05 1.53
N ALA A 23 4.10 8.82 1.58
CA ALA A 23 4.00 7.96 0.40
C ALA A 23 3.09 8.57 -0.69
N ALA A 24 1.98 9.21 -0.30
CA ALA A 24 1.09 9.90 -1.23
C ALA A 24 1.75 11.12 -1.85
N ALA A 25 2.45 11.93 -1.05
CA ALA A 25 3.22 13.09 -1.53
C ALA A 25 4.33 12.65 -2.51
N TYR A 26 5.07 11.59 -2.19
CA TYR A 26 6.07 11.01 -3.09
C TYR A 26 5.45 10.57 -4.42
N LYS A 27 4.27 9.93 -4.40
CA LYS A 27 3.57 9.52 -5.63
C LYS A 27 3.13 10.72 -6.48
N ALA A 28 2.66 11.79 -5.85
CA ALA A 28 2.19 13.00 -6.51
C ALA A 28 3.31 13.91 -7.05
N ASP A 29 4.53 13.81 -6.53
CA ASP A 29 5.68 14.60 -6.96
C ASP A 29 6.05 14.30 -8.44
N GLN A 30 6.31 15.34 -9.24
CA GLN A 30 6.66 15.22 -10.65
C GLN A 30 8.18 15.28 -10.92
N PHE A 31 8.99 15.52 -9.89
CA PHE A 31 10.45 15.54 -10.03
C PHE A 31 10.96 14.15 -10.47
N GLN A 32 11.75 14.12 -11.55
CA GLN A 32 12.14 12.86 -12.20
C GLN A 32 13.15 12.04 -11.38
N GLU A 33 13.95 12.69 -10.53
CA GLU A 33 14.99 12.05 -9.72
C GLU A 33 14.59 11.94 -8.24
N LYS A 34 13.28 11.91 -7.95
CA LYS A 34 12.76 11.73 -6.59
C LYS A 34 13.14 10.33 -6.04
N VAL A 35 13.38 10.26 -4.74
CA VAL A 35 13.75 9.02 -4.03
C VAL A 35 12.78 8.78 -2.88
N ASP A 36 12.25 7.56 -2.79
CA ASP A 36 11.42 7.11 -1.66
C ASP A 36 12.28 6.44 -0.60
N LEU A 37 12.43 7.10 0.55
CA LEU A 37 13.07 6.58 1.76
C LEU A 37 12.07 6.40 2.92
N GLY A 38 10.77 6.54 2.64
CA GLY A 38 9.73 6.47 3.66
C GLY A 38 9.22 5.05 3.91
N VAL A 39 9.07 4.26 2.85
CA VAL A 39 8.53 2.91 2.94
C VAL A 39 9.63 1.89 3.24
N GLY A 40 9.48 1.16 4.35
CA GLY A 40 10.39 0.09 4.77
C GLY A 40 10.25 -1.22 3.96
N ALA A 41 10.21 -1.13 2.63
CA ALA A 41 10.09 -2.28 1.73
C ALA A 41 11.41 -2.54 0.99
N TYR A 42 11.77 -3.81 0.84
CA TYR A 42 13.00 -4.18 0.13
C TYR A 42 12.87 -3.90 -1.37
N ARG A 43 13.85 -3.16 -1.90
CA ARG A 43 13.96 -2.78 -3.31
C ARG A 43 15.27 -3.31 -3.89
N VAL A 44 15.23 -3.71 -5.16
CA VAL A 44 16.45 -3.97 -5.95
C VAL A 44 17.03 -2.66 -6.49
N ASP A 45 18.25 -2.70 -7.04
CA ASP A 45 19.01 -1.52 -7.51
C ASP A 45 18.24 -0.57 -8.43
N CYS A 46 17.28 -1.06 -9.21
CA CYS A 46 16.42 -0.23 -10.06
C CYS A 46 15.22 0.41 -9.32
N GLY A 47 15.21 0.40 -7.98
CA GLY A 47 14.11 0.92 -7.14
C GLY A 47 12.83 0.08 -7.17
N LYS A 48 12.82 -1.00 -7.97
CA LYS A 48 11.68 -1.92 -8.07
C LYS A 48 11.61 -2.82 -6.86
N ARG A 49 10.40 -3.24 -6.50
CA ARG A 49 10.17 -4.23 -5.45
C ARG A 49 10.80 -5.57 -5.82
N TRP A 50 11.25 -6.29 -4.80
CA TRP A 50 11.72 -7.65 -4.97
C TRP A 50 10.73 -8.65 -4.38
N VAL A 51 10.21 -9.54 -5.22
CA VAL A 51 9.49 -10.72 -4.76
C VAL A 51 10.47 -11.89 -4.72
N LEU A 52 10.63 -12.49 -3.54
CA LEU A 52 11.50 -13.64 -3.31
C LEU A 52 11.12 -14.83 -4.21
N PRO A 53 12.09 -15.55 -4.82
CA PRO A 53 11.80 -16.67 -5.71
C PRO A 53 10.92 -17.76 -5.09
N VAL A 54 11.13 -18.10 -3.82
CA VAL A 54 10.33 -19.11 -3.10
C VAL A 54 8.86 -18.72 -2.93
N VAL A 55 8.58 -17.41 -2.85
CA VAL A 55 7.21 -16.90 -2.73
C VAL A 55 6.52 -17.01 -4.09
N LYS A 56 7.24 -16.69 -5.19
CA LYS A 56 6.74 -16.88 -6.56
C LYS A 56 6.31 -18.32 -6.82
N THR A 57 7.09 -19.29 -6.38
CA THR A 57 6.79 -20.72 -6.61
C THR A 57 5.58 -21.26 -5.84
N ARG A 58 5.08 -20.55 -4.82
CA ARG A 58 4.04 -21.06 -3.92
C ARG A 58 2.71 -20.31 -4.02
N GLU A 59 2.73 -19.03 -4.38
CA GLU A 59 1.54 -18.16 -4.34
C GLU A 59 1.13 -17.55 -5.68
N PHE A 60 1.94 -17.68 -6.73
CA PHE A 60 1.67 -17.06 -8.02
C PHE A 60 1.26 -18.12 -9.05
N SER A 61 -0.01 -18.15 -9.44
CA SER A 61 -0.34 -18.50 -10.83
C SER A 61 0.32 -17.45 -11.73
N GLU A 62 0.84 -17.85 -12.88
CA GLU A 62 1.74 -17.03 -13.73
C GLU A 62 1.18 -15.64 -14.12
N ASP A 63 -0.13 -15.40 -13.93
CA ASP A 63 -0.83 -14.18 -14.35
C ASP A 63 -1.06 -13.13 -13.25
N GLU A 64 -0.85 -13.43 -11.96
CA GLU A 64 -1.25 -12.51 -10.89
C GLU A 64 -0.04 -11.88 -10.19
N ILE A 65 0.48 -10.77 -10.72
CA ILE A 65 1.46 -9.93 -9.99
C ILE A 65 0.71 -9.23 -8.84
N LEU A 66 0.50 -9.93 -7.74
CA LEU A 66 -0.14 -9.34 -6.57
C LEU A 66 0.81 -8.36 -5.89
N ASP A 67 0.38 -7.11 -5.79
CA ASP A 67 1.04 -6.11 -4.98
C ASP A 67 0.80 -6.40 -3.50
N ARG A 68 1.85 -6.89 -2.81
CA ARG A 68 1.84 -7.22 -1.39
C ARG A 68 2.64 -6.22 -0.55
N GLU A 69 2.84 -5.00 -1.06
CA GLU A 69 3.33 -3.88 -0.24
C GLU A 69 2.23 -3.43 0.75
N TYR A 70 2.35 -2.25 1.33
CA TYR A 70 1.29 -1.63 2.11
C TYR A 70 0.04 -1.42 1.24
N GLN A 71 -1.06 -2.07 1.62
CA GLN A 71 -2.35 -1.79 1.02
C GLN A 71 -2.78 -0.35 1.34
N PRO A 72 -3.46 0.36 0.42
CA PRO A 72 -3.97 1.69 0.71
C PRO A 72 -4.90 1.66 1.91
N ILE A 73 -4.61 2.46 2.94
CA ILE A 73 -5.63 2.82 3.93
C ILE A 73 -6.47 3.91 3.28
N THR A 74 -7.62 3.50 2.74
CA THR A 74 -8.58 4.43 2.12
C THR A 74 -9.68 4.71 3.14
N ALA A 75 -10.00 5.98 3.32
CA ALA A 75 -11.16 6.41 4.12
C ALA A 75 -12.46 6.24 3.34
#